data_AF-A9GC66-F1
#
_entry.id   AF-A9GC66-F1
#
_cell.length_a   1.000
_cell.length_b   1.000
_cell.length_c   1.000
_cell.angle_alpha   90.00
_cell.angle_beta   90.00
_cell.angle_gamma   90.00
#
_symmetry.space_group_name_H-M   'P 1'
#
loop_
_entity.id
_entity.type
_entity.pdbx_description
1 polymer ?
#
loop_
_entity_poly.entity_id
_entity_poly.type
_entity_poly.pdbx_seq_one_letter_code
_entity_poly.pdbx_strand_id
1 'polypeptide(L)'
;MLAPKRRSPRTHWVLLSLAAAGGALVSAGCPSPEERACDRICDCSGCSEARYLECVDKAETARADAVKASCTGSFDAYVSCVEEELECKDEKYLFDGCDGQRDSLRGCGISVFRTVCEDANDVFMACGLGLPFSTNPDECVGQILCSARCIAGMSCNGLNGIDFEESQRFNECTSACFNKPQGAEPPRGGP
;
A
#
# COMPACT_ATOMS: atom_id res chain seq x y z
N MET A 1 -75.04 20.12 -0.12
CA MET A 1 -73.95 21.06 0.22
C MET A 1 -72.82 20.84 -0.78
N LEU A 2 -72.50 21.91 -1.52
CA LEU A 2 -71.34 22.27 -2.38
C LEU A 2 -70.59 21.22 -3.22
N ALA A 3 -70.51 21.54 -4.52
CA ALA A 3 -70.00 20.81 -5.67
C ALA A 3 -68.45 20.75 -5.80
N PRO A 4 -67.90 19.84 -6.62
CA PRO A 4 -66.45 19.61 -6.75
C PRO A 4 -65.72 20.71 -7.54
N LYS A 5 -64.52 21.07 -7.05
CA LYS A 5 -63.65 22.09 -7.63
C LYS A 5 -62.60 21.45 -8.54
N ARG A 6 -62.85 21.40 -9.85
CA ARG A 6 -61.81 21.13 -10.87
C ARG A 6 -60.86 22.32 -10.93
N ARG A 7 -59.54 22.08 -10.87
CA ARG A 7 -58.51 23.05 -11.26
C ARG A 7 -57.72 22.55 -12.46
N SER A 8 -57.69 23.41 -13.47
CA SER A 8 -57.10 23.30 -14.81
C SER A 8 -55.56 23.39 -14.78
N PRO A 9 -54.85 22.78 -15.76
CA PRO A 9 -53.40 22.87 -15.86
C PRO A 9 -52.97 24.22 -16.43
N ARG A 10 -52.01 24.88 -15.79
CA ARG A 10 -51.32 26.04 -16.34
C ARG A 10 -49.90 25.64 -16.71
N THR A 11 -49.76 25.30 -17.98
CA THR A 11 -48.53 25.35 -18.78
C THR A 11 -47.93 26.76 -18.67
N HIS A 12 -46.92 26.91 -17.81
CA HIS A 12 -46.04 28.07 -17.82
C HIS A 12 -44.76 27.68 -18.55
N TRP A 13 -44.81 27.98 -19.84
CA TRP A 13 -43.68 28.25 -20.72
C TRP A 13 -42.82 29.34 -20.06
N VAL A 14 -41.67 28.97 -19.49
CA VAL A 14 -40.66 29.93 -19.04
C VAL A 14 -39.31 29.49 -19.60
N LEU A 15 -39.04 30.03 -20.79
CA LEU A 15 -37.78 30.63 -21.21
C LEU A 15 -36.50 29.91 -20.78
N LEU A 16 -36.02 29.12 -21.73
CA LEU A 16 -34.65 28.66 -21.88
C LEU A 16 -33.70 29.88 -22.01
N SER A 17 -33.23 30.43 -20.90
CA SER A 17 -32.07 31.33 -20.91
C SER A 17 -30.80 30.47 -20.97
N LEU A 18 -30.35 30.20 -22.19
CA LEU A 18 -29.07 29.58 -22.50
C LEU A 18 -27.94 30.57 -22.18
N ALA A 19 -27.66 30.79 -20.89
CA ALA A 19 -26.43 31.43 -20.48
C ALA A 19 -25.30 30.40 -20.64
N ALA A 20 -24.55 30.53 -21.74
CA ALA A 20 -23.24 29.90 -21.90
C ALA A 20 -22.26 30.53 -20.89
N ALA A 21 -22.46 30.26 -19.61
CA ALA A 21 -21.39 30.36 -18.64
C ALA A 21 -20.47 29.18 -18.95
N GLY A 22 -19.38 29.45 -19.67
CA GLY A 22 -18.22 28.58 -19.75
C GLY A 22 -17.66 28.42 -18.35
N GLY A 23 -18.31 27.58 -17.55
CA GLY A 23 -17.80 27.12 -16.28
C GLY A 23 -16.55 26.33 -16.63
N ALA A 24 -15.40 26.89 -16.31
CA ALA A 24 -14.24 26.08 -15.99
C ALA A 24 -14.72 25.14 -14.88
N LEU A 25 -15.17 23.95 -15.28
CA LEU A 25 -15.25 22.81 -14.39
C LEU A 25 -13.81 22.59 -13.98
N VAL A 26 -13.42 23.25 -12.88
CA VAL A 26 -12.33 22.74 -12.06
C VAL A 26 -12.86 21.37 -11.68
N SER A 27 -12.50 20.37 -12.47
CA SER A 27 -12.73 18.99 -12.16
C SER A 27 -11.95 18.78 -10.88
N ALA A 28 -12.61 18.99 -9.74
CA ALA A 28 -12.23 18.39 -8.48
C ALA A 28 -12.25 16.90 -8.79
N GLY A 29 -11.10 16.40 -9.25
CA GLY A 29 -10.91 15.01 -9.62
C GLY A 29 -11.24 14.21 -8.38
N CYS A 30 -12.06 13.19 -8.52
CA CYS A 30 -12.17 12.22 -7.44
C CYS A 30 -10.76 11.70 -7.14
N PRO A 31 -10.39 11.58 -5.87
CA PRO A 31 -9.07 11.08 -5.50
C PRO A 31 -8.85 9.69 -6.10
N SER A 32 -7.63 9.44 -6.56
CA SER A 32 -7.21 8.12 -7.04
C SER A 32 -7.32 7.07 -5.92
N PRO A 33 -7.37 5.77 -6.25
CA PRO A 33 -7.29 4.72 -5.23
C PRO A 33 -6.07 4.86 -4.31
N GLU A 34 -4.92 5.23 -4.87
CA GLU A 34 -3.68 5.45 -4.13
C GLU A 34 -3.81 6.62 -3.14
N GLU A 35 -4.39 7.74 -3.58
CA GLU A 35 -4.68 8.89 -2.73
C GLU A 35 -5.62 8.52 -1.59
N ARG A 36 -6.71 7.79 -1.88
CA ARG A 36 -7.66 7.34 -0.85
C ARG A 36 -7.03 6.40 0.18
N ALA A 37 -6.19 5.47 -0.26
CA ALA A 37 -5.47 4.59 0.65
C ALA A 37 -4.52 5.39 1.56
N CYS A 38 -3.79 6.36 0.99
CA CYS A 38 -2.90 7.23 1.75
C CYS A 38 -3.65 8.17 2.71
N ASP A 39 -4.80 8.71 2.31
CA ASP A 39 -5.69 9.49 3.18
C ASP A 39 -6.09 8.66 4.39
N ARG A 40 -6.58 7.44 4.16
CA ARG A 40 -6.98 6.51 5.25
C ARG A 40 -5.84 6.18 6.19
N ILE A 41 -4.64 5.91 5.66
CA ILE A 41 -3.43 5.66 6.46
C ILE A 41 -3.08 6.90 7.30
N CYS A 42 -3.13 8.07 6.69
CA CYS A 42 -2.71 9.31 7.32
C CYS A 42 -3.70 9.86 8.34
N ASP A 43 -5.00 9.68 8.12
CA ASP A 43 -6.06 9.92 9.11
C ASP A 43 -5.87 9.04 10.35
N CYS A 44 -5.30 7.85 10.16
CA CYS A 44 -5.10 6.86 11.21
C CYS A 44 -3.90 7.16 12.11
N SER A 45 -2.73 7.38 11.49
CA SER A 45 -1.46 7.52 12.21
C SER A 45 -1.04 8.97 12.45
N GLY A 46 -1.74 9.93 11.85
CA GLY A 46 -1.34 11.33 11.79
C GLY A 46 -0.13 11.54 10.88
N CYS A 47 -0.36 12.00 9.65
CA CYS A 47 0.71 12.37 8.73
C CYS A 47 0.98 13.88 8.69
N SER A 48 2.24 14.24 8.44
CA SER A 48 2.54 15.52 7.82
C SER A 48 2.17 15.50 6.33
N GLU A 49 1.97 16.67 5.73
CA GLU A 49 1.72 16.79 4.28
C GLU A 49 2.85 16.13 3.45
N ALA A 50 4.10 16.28 3.88
CA ALA A 50 5.23 15.62 3.22
C ALA A 50 5.14 14.09 3.26
N ARG A 51 4.71 13.51 4.40
CA ARG A 51 4.52 12.06 4.54
C ARG A 51 3.35 11.54 3.73
N TYR A 52 2.28 12.33 3.61
CA TYR A 52 1.17 12.02 2.71
C TYR A 52 1.62 11.98 1.25
N LEU A 53 2.34 13.02 0.78
CA LEU A 53 2.85 13.07 -0.59
C LEU A 53 3.83 11.92 -0.89
N GLU A 54 4.68 11.56 0.07
CA GLU A 54 5.56 10.40 -0.05
C GLU A 54 4.78 9.08 -0.15
N CYS A 55 3.69 8.93 0.60
CA CYS A 55 2.81 7.77 0.48
C CYS A 55 2.24 7.65 -0.93
N VAL A 56 1.71 8.76 -1.47
CA VAL A 56 1.13 8.81 -2.83
C VAL A 56 2.19 8.48 -3.88
N ASP A 57 3.37 9.12 -3.83
CA ASP A 57 4.46 8.89 -4.77
C ASP A 57 4.95 7.43 -4.76
N LYS A 58 5.05 6.82 -3.57
CA LYS A 58 5.38 5.39 -3.45
C LYS A 58 4.30 4.49 -4.05
N ALA A 59 3.03 4.82 -3.84
CA ALA A 59 1.92 4.05 -4.40
C ALA A 59 1.85 4.18 -5.93
N GLU A 60 2.04 5.38 -6.48
CA GLU A 60 2.12 5.61 -7.92
C GLU A 60 3.33 4.90 -8.55
N THR A 61 4.48 4.94 -7.88
CA THR A 61 5.69 4.20 -8.31
C THR A 61 5.43 2.70 -8.32
N ALA A 62 4.85 2.16 -7.25
CA ALA A 62 4.49 0.74 -7.16
C ALA A 62 3.49 0.33 -8.25
N ARG A 63 2.52 1.19 -8.59
CA ARG A 63 1.62 0.98 -9.73
C ARG A 63 2.37 0.93 -11.06
N ALA A 64 3.27 1.89 -11.29
CA ALA A 64 4.07 1.93 -12.51
C ALA A 64 4.93 0.68 -12.66
N ASP A 65 5.50 0.18 -11.57
CA ASP A 65 6.27 -1.06 -11.56
C ASP A 65 5.36 -2.29 -11.75
N ALA A 66 4.15 -2.29 -11.19
CA ALA A 66 3.15 -3.33 -11.45
C ALA A 66 2.76 -3.38 -12.93
N VAL A 67 2.59 -2.24 -13.59
CA VAL A 67 2.34 -2.17 -15.04
C VAL A 67 3.52 -2.79 -15.81
N LYS A 68 4.76 -2.43 -15.48
CA LYS A 68 5.96 -3.01 -16.14
C LYS A 68 6.07 -4.52 -15.93
N ALA A 69 5.70 -5.01 -14.75
CA ALA A 69 5.74 -6.43 -14.39
C ALA A 69 4.50 -7.22 -14.87
N SER A 70 3.53 -6.59 -15.54
CA SER A 70 2.23 -7.19 -15.87
C SER A 70 1.45 -7.71 -14.63
N CYS A 71 1.62 -7.03 -13.50
CA CYS A 71 1.02 -7.34 -12.20
C CYS A 71 -0.02 -6.31 -11.72
N THR A 72 -0.59 -5.50 -12.62
CA THR A 72 -1.58 -4.47 -12.27
C THR A 72 -2.77 -5.04 -11.49
N GLY A 73 -3.24 -6.25 -11.82
CA GLY A 73 -4.35 -6.88 -11.08
C GLY A 73 -4.02 -7.18 -9.61
N SER A 74 -2.79 -7.62 -9.32
CA SER A 74 -2.34 -7.84 -7.93
C SER A 74 -2.20 -6.53 -7.16
N PHE A 75 -1.74 -5.46 -7.83
CA PHE A 75 -1.65 -4.13 -7.24
C PHE A 75 -3.04 -3.58 -6.90
N ASP A 76 -3.95 -3.57 -7.88
CA ASP A 76 -5.32 -3.06 -7.70
C ASP A 76 -6.06 -3.83 -6.61
N ALA A 77 -5.92 -5.17 -6.56
CA ALA A 77 -6.52 -6.00 -5.52
C ALA A 77 -5.97 -5.67 -4.13
N TYR A 78 -4.67 -5.40 -4.01
CA TYR A 78 -4.06 -5.04 -2.74
C TYR A 78 -4.49 -3.65 -2.27
N VAL A 79 -4.46 -2.63 -3.14
CA VAL A 79 -4.92 -1.28 -2.81
C VAL A 79 -6.40 -1.30 -2.38
N SER A 80 -7.26 -2.01 -3.12
CA SER A 80 -8.69 -2.14 -2.75
C SER A 80 -8.85 -2.81 -1.39
N CYS A 81 -8.09 -3.87 -1.11
CA CYS A 81 -8.14 -4.53 0.19
C CYS A 81 -7.71 -3.58 1.31
N VAL A 82 -6.63 -2.82 1.13
CA VAL A 82 -6.19 -1.83 2.12
C VAL A 82 -7.25 -0.74 2.32
N GLU A 83 -7.88 -0.26 1.25
CA GLU A 83 -8.98 0.71 1.36
C GLU A 83 -10.17 0.17 2.18
N GLU A 84 -10.49 -1.13 2.06
CA GLU A 84 -11.63 -1.78 2.70
C GLU A 84 -11.34 -2.21 4.14
N GLU A 85 -10.22 -2.89 4.37
CA GLU A 85 -9.87 -3.58 5.62
C GLU A 85 -9.00 -2.74 6.56
N LEU A 86 -8.60 -1.52 6.17
CA LEU A 86 -7.82 -0.69 7.08
C LEU A 86 -8.61 -0.40 8.36
N GLU A 87 -7.98 -0.63 9.50
CA GLU A 87 -8.50 -0.35 10.83
C GLU A 87 -7.48 0.47 11.62
N CYS A 88 -7.99 1.36 12.47
CA CYS A 88 -7.17 2.21 13.33
C CYS A 88 -7.24 1.72 14.77
N LYS A 89 -6.09 1.29 15.29
CA LYS A 89 -5.95 0.85 16.67
C LYS A 89 -4.71 1.46 17.28
N ASP A 90 -4.91 2.22 18.36
CA ASP A 90 -3.82 2.85 19.12
C ASP A 90 -2.88 3.68 18.22
N GLU A 91 -3.45 4.49 17.33
CA GLU A 91 -2.72 5.34 16.35
C GLU A 91 -1.87 4.56 15.35
N LYS A 92 -2.12 3.26 15.22
CA LYS A 92 -1.54 2.38 14.20
C LYS A 92 -2.62 1.92 13.26
N TYR A 93 -2.30 1.89 11.98
CA TYR A 93 -3.14 1.24 10.99
C TYR A 93 -2.80 -0.25 10.93
N LEU A 94 -3.83 -1.07 10.85
CA LEU A 94 -3.78 -2.49 10.55
C LEU A 94 -4.66 -2.72 9.32
N PHE A 95 -4.35 -3.70 8.49
CA PHE A 95 -5.25 -4.14 7.42
C PHE A 95 -5.20 -5.65 7.39
N ASP A 96 -5.70 -6.22 8.50
CA ASP A 96 -5.78 -7.65 8.71
C ASP A 96 -6.65 -8.26 7.60
N GLY A 97 -6.20 -9.37 7.01
CA GLY A 97 -6.94 -10.02 5.92
C GLY A 97 -6.47 -9.67 4.51
N CYS A 98 -5.57 -8.69 4.34
CA CYS A 98 -4.96 -8.38 3.04
C CYS A 98 -3.69 -9.18 2.71
N ASP A 99 -3.35 -10.18 3.53
CA ASP A 99 -2.12 -10.97 3.36
C ASP A 99 -2.03 -11.67 2.01
N GLY A 100 -3.14 -12.23 1.50
CA GLY A 100 -3.15 -12.92 0.21
C GLY A 100 -2.86 -11.98 -0.97
N GLN A 101 -3.46 -10.79 -0.96
CA GLN A 101 -3.27 -9.76 -1.99
C GLN A 101 -1.87 -9.15 -1.88
N ARG A 102 -1.38 -8.93 -0.64
CA ARG A 102 -0.01 -8.50 -0.36
C ARG A 102 1.00 -9.50 -0.91
N ASP A 103 0.83 -10.79 -0.61
CA ASP A 103 1.71 -11.85 -1.08
C ASP A 103 1.69 -11.99 -2.59
N SER A 104 0.51 -11.84 -3.22
CA SER A 104 0.40 -11.82 -4.67
C SER A 104 1.20 -10.67 -5.30
N LEU A 105 1.11 -9.45 -4.74
CA LEU A 105 1.88 -8.29 -5.21
C LEU A 105 3.38 -8.46 -4.96
N ARG A 106 3.74 -9.03 -3.80
CA ARG A 106 5.13 -9.34 -3.43
C ARG A 106 5.76 -10.39 -4.35
N GLY A 107 4.99 -11.34 -4.85
CA GLY A 107 5.43 -12.27 -5.89
C GLY A 107 5.93 -11.59 -7.17
N CYS A 108 5.52 -10.34 -7.40
CA CYS A 108 6.01 -9.49 -8.49
C CYS A 108 7.23 -8.63 -8.10
N GLY A 109 7.75 -8.77 -6.88
CA GLY A 109 8.83 -7.95 -6.33
C GLY A 109 8.41 -6.53 -5.95
N ILE A 110 7.10 -6.30 -5.76
CA ILE A 110 6.53 -4.98 -5.46
C ILE A 110 5.99 -4.96 -4.02
N SER A 111 6.21 -3.84 -3.33
CA SER A 111 5.75 -3.62 -1.95
C SER A 111 5.31 -2.16 -1.80
N VAL A 112 4.18 -1.92 -1.13
CA VAL A 112 3.59 -0.59 -0.91
C VAL A 112 2.83 -0.56 0.42
N PHE A 113 2.71 0.62 1.03
CA PHE A 113 2.06 0.91 2.34
C PHE A 113 2.70 0.29 3.59
N ARG A 114 3.52 -0.76 3.43
CA ARG A 114 4.41 -1.30 4.48
C ARG A 114 5.84 -1.23 4.01
N THR A 115 6.75 -1.09 4.96
CA THR A 115 8.19 -1.22 4.74
C THR A 115 8.58 -2.69 4.72
N VAL A 116 9.68 -2.99 4.03
CA VAL A 116 10.25 -4.34 4.06
C VAL A 116 10.66 -4.76 5.48
N CYS A 117 11.00 -3.80 6.36
CA CYS A 117 11.30 -4.09 7.76
C CYS A 117 10.07 -4.54 8.54
N GLU A 118 8.90 -3.96 8.27
CA GLU A 118 7.64 -4.41 8.86
C GLU A 118 7.26 -5.81 8.35
N ASP A 119 7.45 -6.09 7.06
CA ASP A 119 7.21 -7.43 6.52
C ASP A 119 8.19 -8.47 7.13
N ALA A 120 9.45 -8.11 7.30
CA ALA A 120 10.44 -8.98 7.93
C ALA A 120 10.14 -9.23 9.43
N ASN A 121 9.63 -8.22 10.12
CA ASN A 121 9.15 -8.32 11.49
C ASN A 121 7.97 -9.29 11.61
N ASP A 122 7.00 -9.25 10.67
CA ASP A 122 5.89 -10.20 10.64
C ASP A 122 6.40 -11.64 10.52
N VAL A 123 7.37 -11.89 9.62
CA VAL A 123 7.98 -13.22 9.45
C VAL A 123 8.63 -13.68 10.76
N PHE A 124 9.45 -12.85 11.40
CA PHE A 124 10.08 -13.20 12.67
C PHE A 124 9.06 -13.51 13.77
N MET A 125 8.02 -12.68 13.88
CA MET A 125 6.95 -12.88 14.87
C MET A 125 6.20 -14.19 14.61
N ALA A 126 5.85 -14.49 13.35
CA ALA A 126 5.21 -15.74 12.97
C ALA A 126 6.08 -16.97 13.28
N CYS A 127 7.41 -16.82 13.21
CA CYS A 127 8.38 -17.87 13.55
C CYS A 127 8.75 -17.93 15.04
N GLY A 128 8.21 -17.05 15.89
CA GLY A 128 8.52 -17.01 17.34
C GLY A 128 9.89 -16.41 17.68
N LEU A 129 10.47 -15.60 16.78
CA LEU A 129 11.82 -15.03 16.89
C LEU A 129 11.85 -13.57 17.38
N GLY A 130 10.69 -12.92 17.54
CA GLY A 130 10.57 -11.55 18.06
C GLY A 130 10.52 -10.46 16.98
N LEU A 131 10.91 -9.22 17.30
CA LEU A 131 10.93 -8.08 16.38
C LEU A 131 12.37 -7.55 16.23
N PRO A 132 13.11 -7.97 15.21
CA PRO A 132 14.50 -7.54 15.04
C PRO A 132 14.63 -6.10 14.52
N PHE A 133 13.57 -5.53 13.92
CA PHE A 133 13.62 -4.22 13.29
C PHE A 133 12.67 -3.21 13.92
N SER A 134 13.06 -1.94 13.82
CA SER A 134 12.17 -0.83 14.10
C SER A 134 11.02 -0.78 13.10
N THR A 135 9.83 -0.41 13.57
CA THR A 135 8.68 -0.10 12.69
C THR A 135 8.74 1.34 12.18
N ASN A 136 9.76 2.12 12.59
CA ASN A 136 9.97 3.45 12.04
C ASN A 136 10.53 3.33 10.61
N PRO A 137 9.81 3.82 9.58
CA PRO A 137 10.27 3.70 8.20
C PRO A 137 11.62 4.37 7.94
N ASP A 138 11.93 5.46 8.65
CA ASP A 138 13.19 6.20 8.50
C ASP A 138 14.42 5.40 8.97
N GLU A 139 14.20 4.39 9.82
CA GLU A 139 15.24 3.50 10.33
C GLU A 139 15.42 2.26 9.43
N CYS A 140 14.48 2.00 8.52
CA CYS A 140 14.54 0.89 7.57
C CYS A 140 15.39 1.24 6.33
N VAL A 141 16.68 1.50 6.55
CA VAL A 141 17.61 1.95 5.50
C VAL A 141 18.92 1.15 5.49
N GLY A 142 19.70 1.32 4.42
CA GLY A 142 21.05 0.75 4.30
C GLY A 142 21.10 -0.76 4.56
N GLN A 143 21.90 -1.17 5.54
CA GLN A 143 22.07 -2.57 5.91
C GLN A 143 20.83 -3.21 6.54
N ILE A 144 20.04 -2.43 7.30
CA ILE A 144 18.81 -2.91 7.93
C ILE A 144 17.80 -3.27 6.84
N LEU A 145 17.59 -2.37 5.88
CA LEU A 145 16.73 -2.62 4.72
C LEU A 145 17.18 -3.86 3.92
N CYS A 146 18.48 -4.03 3.71
CA CYS A 146 19.01 -5.19 3.01
C CYS A 146 18.74 -6.50 3.77
N SER A 147 19.00 -6.51 5.08
CA SER A 147 18.77 -7.68 5.94
C SER A 147 17.29 -8.02 6.04
N ALA A 148 16.42 -7.00 6.15
CA ALA A 148 14.97 -7.17 6.12
C ALA A 148 14.49 -7.82 4.82
N ARG A 149 15.03 -7.44 3.65
CA ARG A 149 14.74 -8.11 2.37
C ARG A 149 15.11 -9.59 2.38
N CYS A 150 16.27 -9.93 2.96
CA CYS A 150 16.69 -11.32 3.10
C CYS A 150 15.71 -12.12 3.98
N ILE A 151 15.11 -11.50 4.98
CA ILE A 151 14.20 -12.16 5.93
C ILE A 151 12.79 -12.30 5.36
N ALA A 152 12.28 -11.24 4.73
CA ALA A 152 10.90 -11.21 4.25
C ALA A 152 10.61 -12.37 3.28
N GLY A 153 11.61 -12.83 2.52
CA GLY A 153 11.48 -13.97 1.60
C GLY A 153 11.70 -15.37 2.19
N MET A 154 11.87 -15.51 3.50
CA MET A 154 12.28 -16.77 4.14
C MET A 154 11.15 -17.45 4.92
N SER A 155 11.15 -18.77 4.91
CA SER A 155 10.31 -19.60 5.76
C SER A 155 10.87 -19.73 7.18
N CYS A 156 10.02 -20.12 8.12
CA CYS A 156 10.46 -20.42 9.49
C CYS A 156 11.44 -21.59 9.55
N ASN A 157 11.39 -22.56 8.63
CA ASN A 157 12.35 -23.66 8.63
C ASN A 157 13.74 -23.17 8.20
N GLY A 158 13.83 -22.30 7.20
CA GLY A 158 15.08 -21.68 6.80
C GLY A 158 15.66 -20.78 7.88
N LEU A 159 14.83 -19.93 8.50
CA LEU A 159 15.27 -19.04 9.59
C LEU A 159 15.72 -19.80 10.84
N ASN A 160 15.06 -20.91 11.19
CA ASN A 160 15.45 -21.76 12.33
C ASN A 160 16.55 -22.78 12.01
N GLY A 161 17.06 -22.81 10.77
CA GLY A 161 18.10 -23.76 10.36
C GLY A 161 17.63 -25.22 10.25
N ILE A 162 16.31 -25.45 10.20
CA ILE A 162 15.71 -26.77 10.00
C ILE A 162 15.84 -27.16 8.52
N ASP A 163 15.60 -26.22 7.62
CA ASP A 163 15.89 -26.38 6.20
C ASP A 163 17.30 -25.82 5.92
N PHE A 164 18.26 -26.72 5.68
CA PHE A 164 19.65 -26.35 5.49
C PHE A 164 19.90 -25.54 4.22
N GLU A 165 19.22 -25.88 3.11
CA GLU A 165 19.39 -25.19 1.84
C GLU A 165 18.85 -23.76 1.93
N GLU A 166 17.68 -23.60 2.54
CA GLU A 166 17.09 -22.30 2.78
C GLU A 166 17.94 -21.47 3.75
N SER A 167 18.40 -22.08 4.85
CA SER A 167 19.29 -21.43 5.81
C SER A 167 20.60 -20.96 5.17
N GLN A 168 21.17 -21.75 4.25
CA GLN A 168 22.33 -21.34 3.47
C GLN A 168 22.02 -20.11 2.60
N ARG A 169 20.89 -20.09 1.87
CA ARG A 169 20.46 -18.93 1.07
C ARG A 169 20.29 -17.68 1.93
N PHE A 170 19.72 -17.81 3.13
CA PHE A 170 19.62 -16.73 4.09
C PHE A 170 20.99 -16.19 4.54
N ASN A 171 21.92 -17.09 4.89
CA ASN A 171 23.27 -16.72 5.31
C ASN A 171 24.06 -16.04 4.18
N GLU A 172 23.91 -16.51 2.94
CA GLU A 172 24.51 -15.88 1.77
C GLU A 172 23.93 -14.48 1.50
N CYS A 173 22.60 -14.34 1.58
CA CYS A 173 21.92 -13.05 1.41
C CYS A 173 22.37 -12.04 2.47
N THR A 174 22.34 -12.42 3.74
CA THR A 174 22.75 -11.54 4.84
C THR A 174 24.24 -11.18 4.74
N SER A 175 25.11 -12.15 4.44
CA SER A 175 26.54 -11.89 4.21
C SER A 175 26.79 -10.91 3.07
N ALA A 176 26.00 -10.97 2.00
CA ALA A 176 26.08 -10.01 0.90
C ALA A 176 25.69 -8.58 1.33
N CYS A 177 24.82 -8.43 2.32
CA CYS A 177 24.47 -7.12 2.89
C CYS A 177 25.62 -6.48 3.67
N PHE A 178 26.45 -7.26 4.37
CA PHE A 178 27.64 -6.74 5.08
C PHE A 178 28.78 -6.36 4.15
N ASN A 179 28.92 -7.09 3.03
CA ASN A 179 30.08 -6.97 2.14
C ASN A 179 29.86 -6.01 0.96
N LYS A 180 28.66 -5.46 0.76
CA LYS A 180 28.39 -4.52 -0.33
C LYS A 180 28.90 -3.10 -0.01
N PRO A 181 29.62 -2.45 -0.93
CA PRO A 181 29.92 -1.03 -0.80
C PRO A 181 28.62 -0.20 -0.77
N GLN A 182 28.60 0.85 0.04
CA GLN A 182 27.44 1.73 0.19
C GLN A 182 26.99 2.24 -1.19
N GLY A 183 25.75 1.90 -1.60
CA GLY A 183 25.16 2.31 -2.88
C GLY A 183 24.97 1.20 -3.91
N ALA A 184 25.40 -0.04 -3.66
CA ALA A 184 25.07 -1.16 -4.54
C ALA A 184 23.63 -1.66 -4.31
N GLU A 185 22.85 -1.77 -5.39
CA GLU A 185 21.46 -2.25 -5.37
C GLU A 185 21.40 -3.65 -4.70
N PRO A 186 20.51 -3.89 -3.71
CA PRO A 186 20.50 -5.15 -2.96
C PRO A 186 20.16 -6.34 -3.86
N PRO A 187 20.61 -7.56 -3.52
CA PRO A 187 20.17 -8.75 -4.25
C PRO A 187 18.64 -8.80 -4.19
N ARG A 188 17.99 -8.97 -5.35
CA ARG A 188 16.55 -9.23 -5.36
C ARG A 188 16.36 -10.55 -4.63
N GLY A 189 15.55 -10.56 -3.56
CA GLY A 189 15.16 -11.79 -2.90
C GLY A 189 14.62 -12.74 -3.96
N GLY A 190 15.23 -13.92 -4.09
CA GLY A 190 14.71 -14.94 -4.99
C GLY A 190 13.32 -15.39 -4.52
N PRO A 191 12.46 -15.84 -5.45
CA PRO A 191 11.18 -16.45 -5.10
C PRO A 191 11.36 -17.75 -4.31
#